data_AF-A0A645B182-F1
#
_entry.id   AF-A0A645B182-F1
#
_cell.length_a   1.000
_cell.length_b   1.000
_cell.length_c   1.000
_cell.angle_alpha   90.00
_cell.angle_beta   90.00
_cell.angle_gamma   90.00
#
_symmetry.space_group_name_H-M   'P 1'
#
loop_
_entity.id
_entity.type
_entity.pdbx_description
1 polymer ?
#
loop_
_entity_poly.entity_id
_entity_poly.type
_entity_poly.pdbx_seq_one_letter_code
_entity_poly.pdbx_strand_id
1 'polypeptide(L)'
;MSYDEIADISGDLIINTTPLGMFPDNIGLSAVPLEVIRHFSAAVDLIYNPQETEFLRLAKSAGLKICNGLEMLVHQGIKSQEIWLERPFELTLNQEIYDKITQ
;
A
#
# COMPACT_ATOMS: atom_id res chain seq x y z
N MET A 1 -17.18 8.47 -10.16
CA MET A 1 -16.58 9.62 -9.47
C MET A 1 -15.26 9.96 -10.16
N SER A 2 -15.00 11.22 -10.49
CA SER A 2 -13.71 11.72 -10.96
C SER A 2 -12.85 12.20 -9.78
N TYR A 3 -11.58 12.54 -10.03
CA TYR A 3 -10.69 13.13 -9.02
C TYR A 3 -11.12 14.55 -8.61
N ASP A 4 -11.92 15.25 -9.42
CA ASP A 4 -12.45 16.56 -9.04
C ASP A 4 -13.52 16.43 -7.94
N GLU A 5 -14.21 15.29 -7.90
CA GLU A 5 -15.30 15.03 -6.95
C GLU A 5 -14.82 14.52 -5.59
N ILE A 6 -13.53 14.15 -5.45
CA ILE A 6 -12.98 13.60 -4.19
C ILE A 6 -12.34 14.67 -3.29
N ALA A 7 -12.29 15.93 -3.73
CA ALA A 7 -11.63 17.02 -2.99
C ALA A 7 -12.15 17.17 -1.56
N ASP A 8 -13.47 17.07 -1.38
CA ASP A 8 -14.16 17.26 -0.09
C ASP A 8 -14.66 15.95 0.53
N ILE A 9 -14.26 14.80 -0.02
CA ILE A 9 -14.63 13.50 0.54
C ILE A 9 -13.74 13.21 1.75
N SER A 10 -14.37 12.88 2.86
CA SER A 10 -13.73 12.34 4.06
C SER A 10 -14.07 10.88 4.28
N GLY A 11 -13.18 10.14 4.95
CA GLY A 11 -13.44 8.76 5.33
C GLY A 11 -12.40 8.22 6.29
N ASP A 12 -12.52 6.95 6.66
CA ASP A 12 -11.55 6.34 7.55
C ASP A 12 -10.27 5.93 6.82
N LEU A 13 -10.39 5.50 5.56
CA LEU A 13 -9.33 4.87 4.79
C LEU A 13 -9.30 5.35 3.34
N ILE A 14 -8.12 5.68 2.86
CA ILE A 14 -7.81 5.90 1.44
C ILE A 14 -6.81 4.84 0.95
N ILE A 15 -7.04 4.27 -0.23
CA ILE A 15 -6.21 3.19 -0.79
C ILE A 15 -5.71 3.60 -2.17
N ASN A 16 -4.39 3.66 -2.37
CA ASN A 16 -3.79 3.79 -3.69
C ASN A 16 -3.72 2.42 -4.37
N THR A 17 -4.47 2.26 -5.45
CA THR A 17 -4.44 1.07 -6.34
C THR A 17 -3.94 1.41 -7.74
N THR A 18 -3.39 2.61 -7.92
CA THR A 18 -2.84 3.10 -9.19
C THR A 18 -1.34 2.80 -9.29
N PRO A 19 -0.73 2.86 -10.48
CA PRO A 19 0.72 2.73 -10.63
C PRO A 19 1.51 4.00 -10.21
N LEU A 20 0.84 5.09 -9.82
CA LEU A 20 1.52 6.33 -9.42
C LEU A 20 2.23 6.13 -8.07
N GLY A 21 3.51 6.47 -8.02
CA GLY A 21 4.41 6.21 -6.89
C GLY A 21 5.40 5.07 -7.14
N MET A 22 5.17 4.22 -8.14
CA MET A 22 5.96 2.99 -8.37
C MET A 22 7.27 3.27 -9.14
N PHE A 23 8.35 2.58 -8.75
CA PHE A 23 9.61 2.55 -9.51
C PHE A 23 9.40 1.90 -10.90
N PRO A 24 10.08 2.35 -11.97
CA PRO A 24 11.01 3.48 -12.03
C PRO A 24 10.34 4.83 -12.34
N ASP A 25 9.19 4.82 -13.01
CA ASP A 25 8.70 5.97 -13.75
C ASP A 25 7.94 7.00 -12.91
N ASN A 26 7.39 6.60 -11.76
CA ASN A 26 6.47 7.45 -10.97
C ASN A 26 6.99 7.77 -9.57
N ILE A 27 8.29 7.63 -9.33
CA ILE A 27 8.90 7.93 -8.04
C ILE A 27 8.72 9.42 -7.71
N GLY A 28 8.29 9.73 -6.49
CA GLY A 28 8.05 11.10 -6.05
C GLY A 28 6.69 11.68 -6.51
N LEU A 29 5.85 10.90 -7.19
CA LEU A 29 4.48 11.29 -7.53
C LEU A 29 3.48 10.64 -6.58
N SER A 30 2.47 11.41 -6.17
CA SER A 30 1.33 10.92 -5.39
C SER A 30 0.09 10.83 -6.28
N ALA A 31 -0.76 9.82 -6.05
CA ALA A 31 -2.03 9.67 -6.75
C ALA A 31 -3.02 10.80 -6.43
N VAL A 32 -2.95 11.35 -5.22
CA VAL A 32 -3.80 12.46 -4.75
C VAL A 32 -2.97 13.49 -3.99
N PRO A 33 -3.38 14.77 -3.97
CA PRO A 33 -2.68 15.80 -3.24
C PRO A 33 -2.92 15.70 -1.73
N LEU A 34 -2.08 16.37 -0.92
CA LEU A 34 -2.13 16.31 0.54
C LEU A 34 -3.48 16.75 1.12
N GLU A 35 -4.13 17.69 0.44
CA GLU A 35 -5.43 18.26 0.81
C GLU A 35 -6.50 17.17 0.87
N VAL A 36 -6.49 16.24 -0.08
CA VAL A 36 -7.40 15.08 -0.09
C VAL A 36 -7.01 14.11 1.03
N ILE A 37 -5.72 13.81 1.18
CA ILE A 37 -5.23 12.82 2.15
C ILE A 37 -5.60 13.20 3.59
N ARG A 38 -5.60 14.50 3.93
CA ARG A 38 -5.93 15.00 5.27
C ARG A 38 -7.36 14.73 5.71
N HIS A 39 -8.26 14.37 4.80
CA HIS A 39 -9.63 14.01 5.12
C HIS A 39 -9.78 12.54 5.56
N PHE A 40 -8.66 11.81 5.70
CA PHE A 40 -8.65 10.40 6.07
C PHE A 40 -7.88 10.12 7.37
N SER A 41 -8.14 8.96 7.98
CA SER A 41 -7.46 8.49 9.21
C SER A 41 -6.34 7.49 8.94
N ALA A 42 -6.40 6.77 7.82
CA ALA A 42 -5.40 5.81 7.40
C ALA A 42 -5.21 5.82 5.87
N ALA A 43 -4.01 5.48 5.43
CA ALA A 43 -3.65 5.35 4.02
C ALA A 43 -2.98 3.99 3.77
N VAL A 44 -3.42 3.29 2.73
CA VAL A 44 -2.82 2.05 2.25
C VAL A 44 -2.35 2.26 0.82
N ASP A 45 -1.13 1.83 0.51
CA ASP A 45 -0.62 1.81 -0.85
C ASP A 45 -0.32 0.38 -1.25
N LEU A 46 -0.84 -0.09 -2.39
CA LEU A 46 -0.52 -1.42 -2.90
C LEU A 46 0.90 -1.50 -3.49
N ILE A 47 1.56 -0.35 -3.67
CA ILE A 47 2.95 -0.27 -4.09
C ILE A 47 3.86 -0.67 -2.92
N TYR A 48 4.86 -1.50 -3.22
CA TYR A 48 5.90 -1.94 -2.28
C TYR A 48 7.32 -1.50 -2.68
N ASN A 49 7.49 -0.96 -3.89
CA ASN A 49 8.76 -0.42 -4.38
C ASN A 49 8.53 0.95 -5.05
N PRO A 50 8.99 2.06 -4.44
CA PRO A 50 9.80 2.15 -3.22
C PRO A 50 9.03 1.76 -1.94
N GLN A 51 9.76 1.49 -0.84
CA GLN A 51 9.16 1.11 0.45
C GLN A 51 8.21 2.18 1.01
N GLU A 52 8.53 3.47 0.79
CA GLU A 52 7.67 4.61 1.14
C GLU A 52 7.47 5.44 -0.14
N THR A 53 6.26 5.42 -0.70
CA THR A 53 5.87 6.24 -1.85
C THR A 53 5.61 7.69 -1.41
N GLU A 54 5.52 8.62 -2.36
CA GLU A 54 5.15 10.01 -2.04
C GLU A 54 3.76 10.08 -1.39
N PHE A 55 2.82 9.25 -1.83
CA PHE A 55 1.50 9.13 -1.21
C PHE A 55 1.57 8.75 0.28
N LEU A 56 2.36 7.71 0.62
CA LEU A 56 2.55 7.31 2.01
C LEU A 56 3.34 8.33 2.81
N ARG A 57 4.32 9.00 2.20
CA ARG A 57 5.09 10.09 2.83
C ARG A 57 4.18 11.26 3.21
N LEU A 58 3.29 11.67 2.30
CA LEU A 58 2.31 12.72 2.54
C LEU A 58 1.32 12.32 3.64
N ALA A 59 0.78 11.08 3.59
CA ALA A 59 -0.12 10.55 4.61
C ALA A 59 0.53 10.54 6.01
N LYS A 60 1.78 10.06 6.11
CA LYS A 60 2.56 10.09 7.33
C LYS A 60 2.77 11.51 7.85
N SER A 61 3.06 12.46 6.96
CA SER A 61 3.20 13.89 7.34
C SER A 61 1.90 14.53 7.83
N ALA A 62 0.74 14.01 7.41
CA ALA A 62 -0.57 14.43 7.88
C ALA A 62 -1.02 13.69 9.17
N GLY A 63 -0.19 12.78 9.69
CA GLY A 63 -0.46 12.02 10.92
C GLY A 63 -1.34 10.78 10.72
N LEU A 64 -1.53 10.32 9.48
CA LEU A 64 -2.29 9.11 9.20
C LEU A 64 -1.50 7.86 9.56
N LYS A 65 -2.21 6.78 9.88
CA LYS A 65 -1.64 5.43 9.88
C LYS A 65 -1.35 5.01 8.45
N ILE A 66 -0.18 4.43 8.19
CA ILE A 66 0.23 4.02 6.84
C ILE A 66 0.52 2.52 6.76
N CYS A 67 0.25 1.92 5.61
CA CYS A 67 0.66 0.56 5.26
C CYS A 67 1.01 0.49 3.77
N ASN A 68 2.10 -0.21 3.42
CA ASN A 68 2.52 -0.42 2.02
C ASN A 68 2.11 -1.82 1.52
N GLY A 69 2.39 -2.10 0.25
CA GLY A 69 1.92 -3.30 -0.41
C GLY A 69 2.72 -4.57 -0.11
N LEU A 70 3.80 -4.49 0.67
CA LEU A 70 4.74 -5.61 0.80
C LEU A 70 4.10 -6.81 1.50
N GLU A 71 3.35 -6.58 2.57
CA GLU A 71 2.66 -7.65 3.29
C GLU A 71 1.65 -8.37 2.38
N MET A 72 0.88 -7.59 1.60
CA MET A 72 -0.02 -8.13 0.59
C MET A 72 0.73 -8.99 -0.44
N LEU A 73 1.88 -8.53 -0.93
CA LEU A 73 2.69 -9.27 -1.90
C LEU A 73 3.14 -10.63 -1.34
N VAL A 74 3.61 -10.66 -0.09
CA VAL A 74 4.03 -11.90 0.58
C VAL A 74 2.85 -12.87 0.72
N HIS A 75 1.71 -12.39 1.20
CA HIS A 75 0.50 -13.20 1.37
C HIS A 75 0.01 -13.77 0.04
N GLN A 76 0.03 -12.96 -1.04
CA GLN A 76 -0.35 -13.42 -2.37
C GLN A 76 0.60 -14.48 -2.92
N GLY A 77 1.92 -14.34 -2.68
CA GLY A 77 2.91 -15.32 -3.07
C GLY A 77 2.69 -16.67 -2.41
N ILE A 78 2.51 -16.68 -1.08
CA ILE A 78 2.21 -17.91 -0.33
C ILE A 78 0.88 -18.51 -0.79
N LYS A 79 -0.17 -17.69 -0.94
CA LYS A 79 -1.48 -18.19 -1.38
C LYS A 79 -1.43 -18.85 -2.75
N SER A 80 -0.64 -18.28 -3.67
CA SER A 80 -0.42 -18.89 -5.00
C SER A 80 0.26 -20.25 -4.89
N GLN A 81 1.26 -20.38 -4.02
CA GLN A 81 1.94 -21.66 -3.76
C GLN A 81 0.99 -22.70 -3.15
N GLU A 82 0.10 -22.30 -2.23
CA GLU A 82 -0.89 -23.21 -1.67
C GLU A 82 -1.80 -23.81 -2.74
N ILE A 83 -2.24 -22.95 -3.68
CA ILE A 83 -3.11 -23.36 -4.80
C ILE A 83 -2.36 -24.32 -5.73
N TRP A 84 -1.13 -23.99 -6.13
CA TRP A 84 -0.36 -24.82 -7.06
C TRP A 84 0.08 -26.17 -6.49
N LEU A 85 0.33 -26.22 -5.17
CA LEU A 85 0.77 -27.44 -4.49
C LEU A 85 -0.37 -28.20 -3.82
N GLU A 86 -1.60 -27.68 -3.92
CA GLU A 86 -2.81 -28.22 -3.28
C GLU A 86 -2.61 -28.54 -1.79
N ARG A 87 -1.82 -27.71 -1.09
CA ARG A 87 -1.50 -27.90 0.33
C ARG A 87 -1.44 -26.55 1.05
N PRO A 88 -1.90 -26.46 2.30
CA PRO A 88 -1.75 -25.25 3.10
C PRO A 88 -0.31 -25.05 3.57
N PHE A 89 0.06 -23.81 3.87
CA PHE A 89 1.25 -23.49 4.64
C PHE A 89 0.88 -22.94 6.02
N GLU A 90 1.80 -23.05 6.97
CA GLU A 90 1.64 -22.43 8.29
C GLU A 90 1.55 -20.91 8.17
N LEU A 91 0.64 -20.29 8.92
CA LEU A 91 0.42 -18.84 8.85
C LEU A 91 1.68 -18.04 9.25
N THR A 92 2.52 -18.60 10.13
CA THR A 92 3.78 -17.99 10.57
C THR A 92 4.75 -17.74 9.41
N LEU A 93 4.63 -18.50 8.32
CA LEU A 93 5.49 -18.35 7.15
C LEU A 93 5.38 -16.96 6.51
N ASN A 94 4.21 -16.32 6.57
CA ASN A 94 4.05 -14.95 6.05
C ASN A 94 4.99 -13.98 6.77
N GLN A 95 4.98 -14.02 8.11
CA GLN A 95 5.84 -13.15 8.92
C GLN A 95 7.31 -13.47 8.69
N GLU A 96 7.68 -14.75 8.65
CA GLU A 96 9.07 -15.16 8.41
C GLU A 96 9.61 -14.67 7.05
N ILE A 97 8.78 -14.67 6.00
CA ILE A 97 9.16 -14.17 4.68
C ILE A 97 9.20 -12.64 4.68
N TYR A 98 8.22 -11.98 5.29
CA TYR A 98 8.19 -10.52 5.40
C TYR A 98 9.46 -9.99 6.12
N ASP A 99 9.82 -10.60 7.24
CA ASP A 99 11.01 -10.22 8.02
C ASP A 99 12.29 -10.42 7.22
N LYS A 100 12.39 -11.49 6.41
CA LYS A 100 13.56 -11.74 5.55
C LYS A 100 13.72 -10.73 4.40
N ILE A 101 12.63 -10.14 3.91
CA ILE A 101 12.67 -9.14 2.83
C ILE A 101 12.97 -7.74 3.40
N THR A 102 12.63 -7.49 4.66
CA THR A 102 12.75 -6.18 5.31
C THR A 102 14.01 -6.01 6.16
N GLN A 103 14.78 -7.09 6.39
CA GLN A 103 16.14 -7.06 6.94
C GLN A 103 17.17 -6.52 5.92
#